data_AF-A0AAV1PFK3-F1
#
_entry.id   AF-A0AAV1PFK3-F1
#
_cell.length_a   1.000
_cell.length_b   1.000
_cell.length_c   1.000
_cell.angle_alpha   90.00
_cell.angle_beta   90.00
_cell.angle_gamma   90.00
#
_symmetry.space_group_name_H-M   'P 1'
#
loop_
_entity.id
_entity.type
_entity.pdbx_description
1 polymer ?
#
loop_
_entity_poly.entity_id
_entity_poly.type
_entity_poly.pdbx_seq_one_letter_code
_entity_poly.pdbx_strand_id
1 'polypeptide(L)'
;MHSTADSDSAAKLANQPSLCSSHGSPPPTVMDAAADFQAAIDKLKNENLESLANFQKECGAAISALQRTVDVHGKMIQDVEESLTDTCDQLAGLGETIARLMKENEAMKKQLDYLSNYTQRENIRIIGLPESVEMPKPADFVCNLLCEVFGPNAFEMPIIIDRVHRTAAPKPPADAKPRPLLVRMHS
;
A
#
# COMPACT_ATOMS: atom_id res chain seq x y z
N MET A 1 -54.91 -9.44 111.49
CA MET A 1 -54.17 -8.52 112.38
C MET A 1 -52.94 -9.27 112.87
N HIS A 2 -51.76 -8.65 112.78
CA HIS A 2 -50.52 -9.16 113.39
C HIS A 2 -50.74 -9.47 114.88
N SER A 3 -50.20 -10.58 115.39
CA SER A 3 -49.08 -10.51 116.36
C SER A 3 -48.53 -11.91 116.68
N THR A 4 -47.24 -11.92 117.00
CA THR A 4 -46.29 -13.01 117.26
C THR A 4 -46.72 -14.03 118.33
N ALA A 5 -46.38 -15.32 118.14
CA ALA A 5 -45.86 -16.24 119.16
C ALA A 5 -45.53 -17.65 118.58
N ASP A 6 -44.32 -18.11 118.92
CA ASP A 6 -43.91 -19.46 119.40
C ASP A 6 -44.11 -20.79 118.63
N SER A 7 -43.06 -21.60 118.82
CA SER A 7 -43.00 -23.08 118.96
C SER A 7 -43.05 -23.93 117.67
N ASP A 8 -42.39 -25.08 117.52
CA ASP A 8 -41.32 -25.81 118.20
C ASP A 8 -41.02 -27.07 117.34
N SER A 9 -39.82 -27.64 117.49
CA SER A 9 -39.45 -29.07 117.37
C SER A 9 -39.81 -29.92 116.13
N ALA A 10 -38.80 -30.51 115.47
CA ALA A 10 -38.42 -31.92 115.73
C ALA A 10 -37.39 -32.46 114.72
N ALA A 11 -36.44 -33.22 115.25
CA ALA A 11 -35.25 -33.77 114.63
C ALA A 11 -35.48 -35.05 113.80
N LYS A 12 -34.53 -35.38 112.90
CA LYS A 12 -33.94 -36.73 112.89
C LYS A 12 -32.61 -36.82 112.12
N LEU A 13 -31.63 -37.41 112.82
CA LEU A 13 -30.30 -37.82 112.40
C LEU A 13 -30.31 -39.33 112.09
N ALA A 14 -29.66 -39.78 111.01
CA ALA A 14 -29.19 -41.15 110.70
C ALA A 14 -28.93 -41.23 109.17
N ASN A 15 -27.96 -41.93 108.57
CA ASN A 15 -26.82 -42.76 108.94
C ASN A 15 -26.08 -43.05 107.58
N GLN A 16 -24.81 -43.47 107.61
CA GLN A 16 -23.87 -43.62 106.48
C GLN A 16 -24.16 -44.83 105.50
N PRO A 17 -23.17 -45.37 104.74
CA PRO A 17 -22.75 -45.07 103.35
C PRO A 17 -22.91 -46.29 102.38
N SER A 18 -22.70 -46.15 101.07
CA SER A 18 -22.29 -47.29 100.21
C SER A 18 -21.79 -46.88 98.81
N LEU A 19 -20.65 -47.47 98.44
CA LEU A 19 -20.00 -47.46 97.12
C LEU A 19 -20.86 -48.13 96.04
N CYS A 20 -20.79 -47.64 94.79
CA CYS A 20 -20.23 -48.42 93.67
C CYS A 20 -20.08 -47.59 92.38
N SER A 21 -18.93 -47.75 91.73
CA SER A 21 -18.59 -47.23 90.39
C SER A 21 -19.37 -47.97 89.30
N SER A 22 -19.75 -47.23 88.25
CA SER A 22 -19.43 -47.53 86.83
C SER A 22 -20.44 -46.83 85.91
N HIS A 23 -20.00 -45.83 85.15
CA HIS A 23 -20.70 -45.38 83.94
C HIS A 23 -19.69 -45.28 82.80
N GLY A 24 -19.99 -46.05 81.74
CA GLY A 24 -19.18 -46.19 80.56
C GLY A 24 -19.14 -44.93 79.69
N SER A 25 -18.18 -44.94 78.76
CA SER A 25 -17.99 -43.92 77.73
C SER A 25 -19.26 -43.70 76.90
N PRO A 26 -19.62 -42.43 76.56
CA PRO A 26 -20.77 -42.16 75.71
C PRO A 26 -20.41 -42.39 74.22
N PRO A 27 -21.42 -42.61 73.35
CA PRO A 27 -21.22 -42.83 71.91
C PRO A 27 -20.91 -41.51 71.18
N PRO A 28 -20.27 -41.54 69.98
CA PRO A 28 -20.03 -40.34 69.18
C PRO A 28 -21.38 -39.69 68.87
N THR A 29 -21.54 -38.46 69.38
CA THR A 29 -22.80 -37.72 69.42
C THR A 29 -22.84 -36.77 68.23
N VAL A 30 -24.04 -36.50 67.71
CA VAL A 30 -24.43 -35.64 66.56
C VAL A 30 -23.64 -34.32 66.37
N MET A 31 -22.91 -33.84 67.38
CA MET A 31 -22.02 -32.68 67.33
C MET A 31 -20.76 -32.90 66.46
N ASP A 32 -20.21 -34.11 66.41
CA ASP A 32 -19.00 -34.41 65.61
C ASP A 32 -19.29 -34.34 64.11
N ALA A 33 -20.46 -34.86 63.67
CA ALA A 33 -20.88 -34.80 62.27
C ALA A 33 -21.17 -33.36 61.79
N ALA A 34 -21.74 -32.50 62.66
CA ALA A 34 -21.99 -31.11 62.33
C ALA A 34 -20.68 -30.30 62.17
N ALA A 35 -19.65 -30.61 62.97
CA ALA A 35 -18.33 -30.02 62.83
C ALA A 35 -17.65 -30.44 61.51
N ASP A 36 -17.76 -31.72 61.13
CA ASP A 36 -17.23 -32.22 59.86
C ASP A 36 -17.91 -31.57 58.63
N PHE A 37 -19.23 -31.39 58.67
CA PHE A 37 -19.97 -30.67 57.62
C PHE A 37 -19.54 -29.21 57.52
N GLN A 38 -19.36 -28.52 58.65
CA GLN A 38 -18.88 -27.14 58.67
C GLN A 38 -17.45 -27.03 58.11
N ALA A 39 -16.57 -27.97 58.46
CA ALA A 39 -15.21 -28.04 57.92
C ALA A 39 -15.21 -28.28 56.39
N ALA A 40 -16.12 -29.11 55.86
CA ALA A 40 -16.28 -29.31 54.44
C ALA A 40 -16.79 -28.05 53.71
N ILE A 41 -17.72 -27.30 54.32
CA ILE A 41 -18.19 -26.00 53.80
C ILE A 41 -17.04 -24.99 53.76
N ASP A 42 -16.27 -24.88 54.84
CA ASP A 42 -15.14 -23.94 54.91
C ASP A 42 -14.04 -24.30 53.91
N LYS A 43 -13.78 -25.59 53.72
CA LYS A 43 -12.86 -26.09 52.69
C LYS A 43 -13.33 -25.69 51.28
N LEU A 44 -14.59 -26.01 50.93
CA LEU A 44 -15.16 -25.64 49.62
C LEU A 44 -15.18 -24.13 49.39
N LYS A 45 -15.46 -23.34 50.44
CA LYS A 45 -15.43 -21.89 50.36
C LYS A 45 -14.02 -21.37 50.05
N ASN A 46 -13.01 -21.89 50.72
CA ASN A 46 -11.62 -21.52 50.48
C ASN A 46 -11.16 -21.91 49.08
N GLU A 47 -11.45 -23.14 48.64
CA GLU A 47 -11.13 -23.62 47.28
C GLU A 47 -11.80 -22.75 46.19
N ASN A 48 -13.06 -22.36 46.37
CA ASN A 48 -13.76 -21.46 45.45
C ASN A 48 -13.19 -20.04 45.45
N LEU A 49 -12.81 -19.50 46.61
CA LEU A 49 -12.14 -18.19 46.72
C LEU A 49 -10.79 -18.19 46.02
N GLU A 50 -10.00 -19.24 46.20
CA GLU A 50 -8.72 -19.42 45.51
C GLU A 50 -8.91 -19.57 44.00
N SER A 51 -9.89 -20.37 43.57
CA SER A 51 -10.22 -20.52 42.14
C SER A 51 -10.67 -19.19 41.50
N LEU A 52 -11.50 -18.40 42.20
CA LEU A 52 -11.92 -17.08 41.73
C LEU A 52 -10.75 -16.10 41.64
N ALA A 53 -9.86 -16.10 42.65
CA ALA A 53 -8.66 -15.27 42.64
C ALA A 53 -7.71 -15.64 41.48
N ASN A 54 -7.54 -16.94 41.22
CA ASN A 54 -6.74 -17.43 40.10
C ASN A 54 -7.36 -17.04 38.76
N PHE A 55 -8.66 -17.25 38.58
CA PHE A 55 -9.37 -16.83 37.37
C PHE A 55 -9.27 -15.31 37.14
N GLN A 56 -9.46 -14.50 38.19
CA GLN A 56 -9.31 -13.05 38.11
C GLN A 56 -7.89 -12.64 37.67
N LYS A 57 -6.86 -13.32 38.20
CA LYS A 57 -5.46 -13.09 37.82
C LYS A 57 -5.20 -13.46 36.36
N GLU A 58 -5.72 -14.60 35.90
CA GLU A 58 -5.60 -15.04 34.50
C GLU A 58 -6.31 -14.08 33.55
N CYS A 59 -7.53 -13.66 33.86
CA CYS A 59 -8.25 -12.63 33.10
C CYS A 59 -7.47 -11.32 33.06
N GLY A 60 -6.94 -10.85 34.19
CA GLY A 60 -6.12 -9.64 34.25
C GLY A 60 -4.87 -9.75 33.36
N ALA A 61 -4.19 -10.89 33.40
CA ALA A 61 -3.03 -11.15 32.54
C ALA A 61 -3.40 -11.17 31.05
N ALA A 62 -4.51 -11.82 30.68
CA ALA A 62 -5.01 -11.86 29.31
C ALA A 62 -5.41 -10.46 28.79
N ILE A 63 -6.09 -9.66 29.62
CA ILE A 63 -6.45 -8.27 29.28
C ILE A 63 -5.19 -7.44 29.07
N SER A 64 -4.20 -7.52 29.96
CA SER A 64 -2.93 -6.82 29.79
C SER A 64 -2.16 -7.28 28.55
N ALA A 65 -2.25 -8.56 28.17
CA ALA A 65 -1.66 -9.04 26.93
C ALA A 65 -2.35 -8.43 25.70
N LEU A 66 -3.69 -8.43 25.66
CA LEU A 66 -4.46 -7.82 24.59
C LEU A 66 -4.22 -6.31 24.47
N GLN A 67 -4.14 -5.59 25.59
CA GLN A 67 -3.81 -4.16 25.60
C GLN A 67 -2.47 -3.90 24.91
N ARG A 68 -1.44 -4.69 25.22
CA ARG A 68 -0.13 -4.58 24.56
C ARG A 68 -0.23 -4.85 23.06
N THR A 69 -0.99 -5.86 22.64
CA THR A 69 -1.18 -6.16 21.20
C THR A 69 -1.90 -5.01 20.50
N VAL A 70 -2.92 -4.42 21.12
CA VAL A 70 -3.63 -3.26 20.58
C VAL A 70 -2.69 -2.06 20.46
N ASP A 71 -1.86 -1.79 21.47
CA ASP A 71 -0.89 -0.70 21.43
C ASP A 71 0.16 -0.88 20.32
N VAL A 72 0.64 -2.12 20.14
CA VAL A 72 1.58 -2.46 19.06
C VAL A 72 0.93 -2.27 17.70
N HIS A 73 -0.28 -2.79 17.51
CA HIS A 73 -1.00 -2.63 16.26
C HIS A 73 -1.33 -1.16 15.98
N GLY A 74 -1.70 -0.38 17.00
CA GLY A 74 -1.95 1.06 16.86
C GLY A 74 -0.72 1.80 16.33
N LYS A 75 0.47 1.49 16.85
CA LYS A 75 1.73 2.06 16.33
C LYS A 75 2.03 1.62 14.90
N MET A 76 1.89 0.32 14.61
CA MET A 76 2.12 -0.18 13.25
C MET A 76 1.18 0.45 12.22
N ILE A 77 -0.09 0.67 12.60
CA ILE A 77 -1.05 1.36 11.73
C ILE A 77 -0.60 2.79 11.48
N GLN A 78 -0.21 3.52 12.52
CA GLN A 78 0.29 4.89 12.40
C GLN A 78 1.53 4.97 11.48
N ASP A 79 2.50 4.07 11.67
CA ASP A 79 3.72 4.03 10.84
C ASP A 79 3.39 3.75 9.36
N VAL A 80 2.42 2.86 9.11
CA VAL A 80 1.96 2.55 7.74
C VAL A 80 1.20 3.72 7.13
N GLU A 81 0.36 4.41 7.89
CA GLU A 81 -0.38 5.60 7.42
C GLU A 81 0.58 6.74 7.05
N GLU A 82 1.61 6.97 7.84
CA GLU A 82 2.66 7.95 7.56
C GLU A 82 3.43 7.56 6.28
N SER A 83 3.93 6.32 6.20
CA SER A 83 4.63 5.84 5.01
C SER A 83 3.75 5.87 3.76
N LEU A 84 2.45 5.59 3.89
CA LEU A 84 1.51 5.66 2.76
C LEU A 84 1.33 7.11 2.30
N THR A 85 1.23 8.05 3.23
CA THR A 85 1.13 9.49 2.92
C THR A 85 2.36 9.95 2.14
N ASP A 86 3.57 9.62 2.62
CA ASP A 86 4.82 9.95 1.94
C ASP A 86 4.88 9.38 0.51
N THR A 87 4.48 8.11 0.34
CA THR A 87 4.47 7.48 -0.99
C THR A 87 3.43 8.10 -1.93
N CYS A 88 2.27 8.53 -1.40
CA CYS A 88 1.26 9.24 -2.18
C CYS A 88 1.80 10.59 -2.68
N ASP A 89 2.50 11.34 -1.82
CA ASP A 89 3.10 12.63 -2.18
C ASP A 89 4.21 12.46 -3.23
N GLN A 90 5.06 11.44 -3.06
CA GLN A 90 6.08 11.10 -4.07
C GLN A 90 5.44 10.72 -5.41
N LEU A 91 4.38 9.92 -5.40
CA LEU A 91 3.67 9.51 -6.61
C LEU A 91 3.03 10.71 -7.30
N ALA A 92 2.44 11.63 -6.55
CA ALA A 92 1.90 12.88 -7.09
C ALA A 92 3.01 13.72 -7.77
N GLY A 93 4.14 13.92 -7.10
CA GLY A 93 5.28 14.67 -7.66
C GLY A 93 5.89 14.00 -8.92
N LEU A 94 5.93 12.67 -8.95
CA LEU A 94 6.32 11.91 -10.16
C LEU A 94 5.30 12.10 -11.29
N GLY A 95 4.00 12.09 -10.98
CA GLY A 95 2.93 12.35 -11.94
C GLY A 95 3.06 13.72 -12.60
N GLU A 96 3.33 14.76 -11.81
CA GLU A 96 3.59 16.12 -12.33
C GLU A 96 4.84 16.17 -13.22
N THR A 97 5.91 15.50 -12.80
CA THR A 97 7.16 15.44 -13.57
C THR A 97 6.96 14.74 -14.91
N ILE A 98 6.23 13.62 -14.93
CA ILE A 98 5.89 12.90 -16.16
C ILE A 98 5.06 13.80 -17.09
N ALA A 99 4.02 14.46 -16.56
CA ALA A 99 3.18 15.35 -17.35
C ALA A 99 4.00 16.50 -17.98
N ARG A 100 4.91 17.10 -17.22
CA ARG A 100 5.82 18.15 -17.70
C ARG A 100 6.75 17.62 -18.80
N LEU A 101 7.40 16.48 -18.58
CA LEU A 101 8.31 15.87 -19.55
C LEU A 101 7.59 15.47 -20.84
N MET A 102 6.36 14.96 -20.74
CA MET A 102 5.54 14.64 -21.93
C MET A 102 5.26 15.89 -22.77
N LYS A 103 4.90 17.00 -22.13
CA LYS A 103 4.65 18.29 -22.80
C LYS A 103 5.92 18.83 -23.47
N GLU A 104 7.04 18.81 -22.77
CA GLU A 104 8.34 19.23 -23.31
C GLU A 104 8.76 18.36 -24.51
N ASN A 105 8.58 17.04 -24.42
CA ASN A 105 8.89 16.11 -25.49
C ASN A 105 8.02 16.36 -26.73
N GLU A 106 6.72 16.60 -26.56
CA GLU A 106 5.83 16.95 -27.67
C GLU A 106 6.23 18.27 -28.33
N ALA A 107 6.57 19.29 -27.54
CA ALA A 107 7.03 20.57 -28.07
C ALA A 107 8.33 20.42 -28.88
N MET A 108 9.29 19.65 -28.36
CA MET A 108 10.56 19.34 -29.04
C MET A 108 10.32 18.60 -30.36
N LYS A 109 9.43 17.60 -30.38
CA LYS A 109 9.06 16.88 -31.61
C LYS A 109 8.48 17.82 -32.65
N LYS A 110 7.56 18.71 -32.27
CA LYS A 110 6.99 19.71 -33.18
C LYS A 110 8.06 20.65 -33.76
N GLN A 111 9.03 21.07 -32.94
CA GLN A 111 10.14 21.89 -33.40
C GLN A 111 11.05 21.12 -34.36
N LEU A 112 11.34 19.86 -34.08
CA LEU A 112 12.14 19.01 -34.98
C LEU A 112 11.46 18.83 -36.34
N ASP A 113 10.16 18.53 -36.34
CA ASP A 113 9.36 18.42 -37.57
C ASP A 113 9.35 19.74 -38.33
N TYR A 114 9.19 20.86 -37.64
CA TYR A 114 9.27 22.19 -38.24
C TYR A 114 10.62 22.43 -38.91
N LEU A 115 11.73 22.16 -38.22
CA LEU A 115 13.08 22.35 -38.76
C LEU A 115 13.40 21.40 -39.91
N SER A 116 13.00 20.13 -39.81
CA SER A 116 13.14 19.16 -40.90
C SER A 116 12.41 19.64 -42.14
N ASN A 117 11.15 20.08 -41.97
CA ASN A 117 10.39 20.65 -43.07
C ASN A 117 11.07 21.92 -43.60
N TYR A 118 11.46 22.84 -42.72
CA TYR A 118 12.10 24.10 -43.10
C TYR A 118 13.38 23.89 -43.93
N THR A 119 14.27 23.00 -43.49
CA THR A 119 15.52 22.68 -44.20
C THR A 119 15.31 21.93 -45.52
N GLN A 120 14.14 21.30 -45.71
CA GLN A 120 13.79 20.59 -46.93
C GLN A 120 12.84 21.36 -47.85
N ARG A 121 12.31 22.53 -47.45
CA ARG A 121 11.35 23.32 -48.24
C ARG A 121 11.87 23.70 -49.63
N GLU A 122 13.17 24.00 -49.71
CA GLU A 122 13.86 24.34 -50.96
C GLU A 122 14.23 23.12 -51.79
N ASN A 123 14.06 21.90 -51.26
CA ASN A 123 14.51 20.68 -51.91
C ASN A 123 13.36 20.00 -52.66
N ILE A 124 13.55 19.74 -53.94
CA ILE A 124 12.64 19.00 -54.80
C ILE A 124 13.27 17.65 -55.16
N ARG A 125 12.44 16.61 -55.22
CA ARG A 125 12.84 15.25 -55.60
C ARG A 125 12.10 14.81 -56.86
N ILE A 126 12.81 14.68 -57.98
CA ILE A 126 12.26 14.19 -59.24
C ILE A 126 12.53 12.69 -59.36
N ILE A 127 11.50 11.90 -59.61
CA ILE A 127 11.55 10.43 -59.65
C ILE A 127 11.22 9.96 -61.06
N GLY A 128 11.87 8.89 -61.53
CA GLY A 128 11.58 8.26 -62.82
C GLY A 128 12.36 8.81 -64.02
N LEU A 129 13.23 9.81 -63.80
CA LEU A 129 14.14 10.28 -64.85
C LEU A 129 15.18 9.20 -65.19
N PRO A 130 15.33 8.80 -66.48
CA PRO A 130 16.39 7.91 -66.93
C PRO A 130 17.76 8.38 -66.44
N GLU A 131 18.65 7.44 -66.11
CA GLU A 131 19.98 7.80 -65.60
C GLU A 131 20.78 8.55 -66.68
N SER A 132 21.49 9.61 -66.27
CA SER A 132 22.42 10.38 -67.11
C SER A 132 21.77 11.27 -68.18
N VAL A 133 20.44 11.42 -68.19
CA VAL A 133 19.73 12.36 -69.09
C VAL A 133 20.01 13.83 -68.75
N GLU A 134 20.33 14.09 -67.48
CA GLU A 134 20.62 15.43 -66.95
C GLU A 134 22.02 15.95 -67.31
N MET A 135 22.87 15.12 -67.89
CA MET A 135 24.25 15.47 -68.23
C MET A 135 24.34 16.17 -69.59
N PRO A 136 25.32 17.06 -69.82
CA PRO A 136 26.44 17.42 -68.94
C PRO A 136 26.14 18.52 -67.93
N LYS A 137 25.00 19.22 -68.05
CA LYS A 137 24.62 20.36 -67.20
C LYS A 137 23.28 20.09 -66.48
N PRO A 138 23.32 19.48 -65.29
CA PRO A 138 22.10 19.08 -64.59
C PRO A 138 21.19 20.24 -64.16
N ALA A 139 21.74 21.41 -63.84
CA ALA A 139 20.95 22.58 -63.48
C ALA A 139 20.14 23.09 -64.67
N ASP A 140 20.79 23.34 -65.81
CA ASP A 140 20.13 23.78 -67.05
C ASP A 140 19.05 22.78 -67.49
N PHE A 141 19.33 21.48 -67.39
CA PHE A 141 18.35 20.43 -67.69
C PHE A 141 17.09 20.55 -66.82
N VAL A 142 17.24 20.72 -65.50
CA VAL A 142 16.10 20.84 -64.59
C VAL A 142 15.32 22.13 -64.84
N CYS A 143 15.98 23.26 -65.07
CA CYS A 143 15.29 24.50 -65.42
C CYS A 143 14.42 24.33 -66.68
N ASN A 144 14.99 23.74 -67.74
CA ASN A 144 14.26 23.48 -68.98
C ASN A 144 13.10 22.50 -68.76
N LEU A 145 13.32 21.42 -68.01
CA LEU A 145 12.29 20.43 -67.69
C LEU A 145 11.12 21.07 -66.93
N LEU A 146 11.38 21.92 -65.94
CA LEU A 146 10.32 22.59 -65.19
C LEU A 146 9.55 23.58 -66.08
N CYS A 147 10.24 24.36 -66.92
CA CYS A 147 9.60 25.25 -67.88
C CYS A 147 8.74 24.48 -68.91
N GLU A 148 9.18 23.31 -69.35
CA GLU A 148 8.43 22.45 -70.27
C GLU A 148 7.17 21.87 -69.61
N VAL A 149 7.28 21.39 -68.37
CA VAL A 149 6.18 20.75 -67.63
C VAL A 149 5.10 21.74 -67.19
N PHE A 150 5.52 22.91 -66.67
CA PHE A 150 4.58 23.90 -66.14
C PHE A 150 4.19 24.98 -67.16
N GLY A 151 4.98 25.15 -68.22
CA GLY A 151 4.79 26.14 -69.28
C GLY A 151 5.70 27.37 -69.15
N PRO A 152 5.92 28.10 -70.26
CA PRO A 152 6.91 29.18 -70.31
C PRO A 152 6.58 30.40 -69.44
N ASN A 153 5.31 30.58 -69.06
CA ASN A 153 4.84 31.69 -68.23
C ASN A 153 4.47 31.24 -66.79
N ALA A 154 4.87 30.04 -66.38
CA ALA A 154 4.50 29.50 -65.07
C ALA A 154 5.26 30.12 -63.90
N PHE A 155 6.41 30.74 -64.16
CA PHE A 155 7.29 31.29 -63.13
C PHE A 155 7.49 32.79 -63.38
N GLU A 156 7.21 33.62 -62.37
CA GLU A 156 7.40 35.08 -62.43
C GLU A 156 8.88 35.47 -62.43
N MET A 157 9.71 34.65 -61.80
CA MET A 157 11.15 34.82 -61.72
C MET A 157 11.87 33.65 -62.41
N PRO A 158 13.09 33.88 -62.93
CA PRO A 158 13.92 32.80 -63.44
C PRO A 158 14.17 31.74 -62.36
N ILE A 159 14.08 30.47 -62.73
CA ILE A 159 14.40 29.36 -61.83
C ILE A 159 15.92 29.35 -61.60
N ILE A 160 16.33 29.53 -60.34
CA ILE A 160 17.73 29.45 -59.92
C ILE A 160 17.90 28.17 -59.10
N ILE A 161 18.90 27.37 -59.47
CA ILE A 161 19.17 26.09 -58.84
C ILE A 161 20.56 26.12 -58.20
N ASP A 162 20.60 25.91 -56.89
CA ASP A 162 21.86 25.88 -56.12
C ASP A 162 22.61 24.56 -56.34
N ARG A 163 21.88 23.44 -56.36
CA ARG A 163 22.49 22.11 -56.43
C ARG A 163 21.58 21.09 -57.07
N VAL A 164 22.15 20.29 -57.98
CA VAL A 164 21.48 19.12 -58.57
C VAL A 164 22.39 17.91 -58.44
N HIS A 165 21.85 16.82 -57.91
CA HIS A 165 22.57 15.55 -57.85
C HIS A 165 21.62 14.37 -57.70
N ARG A 166 22.04 13.19 -58.16
CA ARG A 166 21.36 11.92 -57.84
C ARG A 166 21.72 11.48 -56.43
N THR A 167 20.87 10.65 -55.82
CA THR A 167 21.19 10.01 -54.54
C THR A 167 22.49 9.21 -54.63
N ALA A 168 23.26 9.15 -53.54
CA ALA A 168 24.56 8.46 -53.46
C ALA A 168 24.50 6.92 -53.64
N ALA A 169 23.31 6.34 -53.85
CA ALA A 169 23.17 4.93 -54.16
C ALA A 169 23.93 4.54 -55.45
N PRO A 170 24.42 3.29 -55.56
CA PRO A 170 25.04 2.79 -56.78
C PRO A 170 24.12 2.95 -57.99
N LYS A 171 24.70 3.21 -59.17
CA LYS A 171 23.92 3.34 -60.40
C LYS A 171 23.19 2.02 -60.68
N PRO A 172 21.86 2.02 -60.79
CA PRO A 172 21.09 0.81 -61.05
C PRO A 172 21.31 0.31 -62.49
N PRO A 173 21.10 -0.98 -62.77
CA PRO A 173 21.05 -1.50 -64.14
C PRO A 173 19.89 -0.87 -64.92
N ALA A 174 19.95 -0.94 -66.26
CA ALA A 174 19.02 -0.25 -67.14
C ALA A 174 17.53 -0.60 -66.90
N ASP A 175 17.26 -1.83 -66.50
CA ASP A 175 15.89 -2.33 -66.25
C ASP A 175 15.39 -2.08 -64.82
N ALA A 176 16.21 -1.48 -63.96
CA ALA A 176 15.86 -1.16 -62.58
C ALA A 176 15.45 0.31 -62.41
N LYS A 177 14.77 0.60 -61.30
CA LYS A 177 14.26 1.94 -60.99
C LYS A 177 15.42 2.96 -60.95
N PRO A 178 15.37 4.06 -61.74
CA PRO A 178 16.38 5.11 -61.69
C PRO A 178 16.45 5.81 -60.33
N ARG A 179 17.64 6.27 -59.95
CA ARG A 179 17.83 7.00 -58.70
C ARG A 179 17.11 8.34 -58.74
N PRO A 180 16.48 8.81 -57.67
CA PRO A 180 15.86 10.13 -57.68
C PRO A 180 16.89 11.25 -57.87
N LEU A 181 16.49 12.28 -58.63
CA LEU A 181 17.24 13.52 -58.78
C LEU A 181 16.83 14.48 -57.66
N LEU A 182 17.79 14.86 -56.83
CA LEU A 182 17.63 15.84 -55.76
C LEU A 182 18.07 17.20 -56.27
N VAL A 183 17.16 18.17 -56.19
CA VAL A 183 17.33 19.54 -56.64
C VAL A 183 17.14 20.45 -55.45
N ARG A 184 18.10 21.34 -55.18
CA ARG A 184 17.94 22.42 -54.22
C ARG A 184 17.69 23.72 -54.99
N MET A 185 16.51 24.28 -54.81
CA MET A 185 16.15 25.59 -55.34
C MET A 185 16.84 26.69 -54.53
N HIS A 186 17.18 27.78 -55.20
CA HIS A 186 17.56 29.00 -54.50
C HIS A 186 16.33 29.60 -53.81
N SER A 187 16.46 30.02 -52.55
CA SER A 187 15.41 30.75 -51.84
C SER A 187 15.49 32.25 -52.04
#